data_AF-D3F237-F1
#
_entry.id   AF-D3F237-F1
#
_cell.length_a   1.000
_cell.length_b   1.000
_cell.length_c   1.000
_cell.angle_alpha   90.00
_cell.angle_beta   90.00
_cell.angle_gamma   90.00
#
_symmetry.space_group_name_H-M   'P 1'
#
loop_
_entity.id
_entity.type
_entity.pdbx_description
1 polymer ?
#
loop_
_entity_poly.entity_id
_entity_poly.type
_entity_poly.pdbx_seq_one_letter_code
_entity_poly.pdbx_strand_id
1 'polypeptide(L)'
;MGTRRDDSFERPPSTLGGDVASHIEAIVHAAEREARAAERAIEDRRRAAEDEVRRYLAATRLHVDAEAAARAARLESLSAATRRLADELADATAALNAELRRDERELGEALPRTPWPRAAAPRGPEPRPEPAPAAPHSAAPEPAAAPEPAAAPEPQLAAHPQPEWARTADRPRPVLAQEPAPAPTAAPAAPTANGGEVSNAARLVAIEMAVGGSPRADVEAHLQARFGVTDPAPLLDDVFGAESHAGSRLAWGEP
;
A
#
# COMPACT_ATOMS: atom_id res chain seq x y z
N MET A 1 -34.67 89.99 37.81
CA MET A 1 -33.21 90.19 37.93
C MET A 1 -32.66 89.07 38.80
N GLY A 2 -31.88 88.16 38.22
CA GLY A 2 -31.24 87.04 38.92
C GLY A 2 -29.99 86.66 38.12
N THR A 3 -28.84 86.70 38.78
CA THR A 3 -27.49 86.76 38.21
C THR A 3 -27.05 85.45 37.58
N ARG A 4 -26.68 85.52 36.29
CA ARG A 4 -25.96 84.49 35.52
C ARG A 4 -24.55 84.36 36.13
N ARG A 5 -24.24 83.21 36.73
CA ARG A 5 -22.87 82.86 37.13
C ARG A 5 -22.12 82.42 35.87
N ASP A 6 -21.13 83.22 35.48
CA ASP A 6 -20.09 82.79 34.56
C ASP A 6 -19.20 81.77 35.30
N ASP A 7 -19.49 80.49 35.10
CA ASP A 7 -18.55 79.41 35.39
C ASP A 7 -17.46 79.46 34.30
N SER A 8 -16.44 80.27 34.56
CA SER A 8 -15.17 80.23 33.86
C SER A 8 -14.53 78.88 34.15
N PHE A 9 -14.68 77.95 33.20
CA PHE A 9 -13.95 76.70 33.15
C PHE A 9 -12.45 76.97 33.03
N GLU A 10 -11.77 77.16 34.15
CA GLU A 10 -10.33 76.93 34.27
C GLU A 10 -10.07 75.45 33.97
N ARG A 11 -9.92 75.16 32.68
CA ARG A 11 -9.46 73.85 32.21
C ARG A 11 -7.99 73.77 32.62
N PRO A 12 -7.58 72.85 33.52
CA PRO A 12 -6.17 72.69 33.84
C PRO A 12 -5.41 72.41 32.53
N PRO A 13 -4.20 72.97 32.34
CA PRO A 13 -3.41 72.74 31.14
C PRO A 13 -3.21 71.24 31.01
N SER A 14 -3.90 70.69 30.02
CA SER A 14 -4.02 69.27 29.78
C SER A 14 -2.63 68.65 29.63
N THR A 15 -2.34 67.70 30.51
CA THR A 15 -1.22 66.76 30.49
C THR A 15 -1.35 65.77 29.33
N LEU A 16 -1.56 66.29 28.11
CA LEU A 16 -1.72 65.51 26.87
C LEU A 16 -0.58 64.49 26.68
N GLY A 17 0.64 64.84 27.10
CA GLY A 17 1.78 63.93 27.08
C GLY A 17 1.66 62.74 28.02
N GLY A 18 1.05 62.92 29.20
CA GLY A 18 0.84 61.85 30.18
C GLY A 18 -0.21 60.83 29.71
N ASP A 19 -1.30 61.32 29.12
CA ASP A 19 -2.38 60.46 28.62
C ASP A 19 -1.92 59.63 27.41
N VAL A 20 -1.12 60.21 26.51
CA VAL A 20 -0.55 59.49 25.37
C VAL A 20 0.43 58.41 25.83
N ALA A 21 1.30 58.70 26.80
CA ALA A 21 2.22 57.70 27.35
C ALA A 21 1.48 56.51 27.98
N SER A 22 0.46 56.79 28.81
CA SER A 22 -0.37 55.75 29.42
C SER A 22 -1.12 54.90 28.37
N HIS A 23 -1.61 55.54 27.30
CA HIS A 23 -2.28 54.83 26.21
C HIS A 23 -1.31 53.92 25.44
N ILE A 24 -0.08 54.38 25.15
CA ILE A 24 0.94 53.57 24.48
C ILE A 24 1.32 52.37 25.36
N GLU A 25 1.55 52.56 26.66
CA GLU A 25 1.84 51.46 27.59
C GLU A 25 0.69 50.43 27.63
N ALA A 26 -0.56 50.89 27.61
CA ALA A 26 -1.73 50.00 27.57
C ALA A 26 -1.78 49.18 26.27
N ILE A 27 -1.48 49.78 25.12
CA ILE A 27 -1.40 49.08 23.84
C ILE A 27 -0.26 48.05 23.85
N VAL A 28 0.93 48.41 24.33
CA VAL A 28 2.07 47.50 24.41
C VAL A 28 1.73 46.30 25.30
N HIS A 29 1.19 46.52 26.48
CA HIS A 29 0.77 45.42 27.35
C HIS A 29 -0.36 44.57 26.78
N ALA A 30 -1.28 45.15 26.02
CA ALA A 30 -2.31 44.39 25.31
C ALA A 30 -1.67 43.49 24.23
N ALA A 31 -0.76 44.05 23.42
CA ALA A 31 -0.03 43.32 22.40
C ALA A 31 0.85 42.21 22.99
N GLU A 32 1.52 42.44 24.11
CA GLU A 32 2.31 41.41 24.80
C GLU A 32 1.44 40.25 25.32
N ARG A 33 0.26 40.55 25.88
CA ARG A 33 -0.68 39.52 26.32
C ARG A 33 -1.19 38.69 25.14
N GLU A 34 -1.52 39.36 24.03
CA GLU A 34 -1.96 38.70 22.81
C GLU A 34 -0.86 37.84 22.19
N ALA A 35 0.37 38.33 22.12
CA ALA A 35 1.53 37.58 21.63
C ALA A 35 1.76 36.31 22.48
N ARG A 36 1.74 36.42 23.80
CA ARG A 36 1.86 35.25 24.70
C ARG A 36 0.69 34.27 24.56
N ALA A 37 -0.52 34.76 24.25
CA ALA A 37 -1.67 33.91 23.97
C ALA A 37 -1.51 33.16 22.65
N ALA A 38 -1.02 33.85 21.61
CA ALA A 38 -0.73 33.26 20.31
C ALA A 38 0.38 32.19 20.40
N GLU A 39 1.46 32.45 21.14
CA GLU A 39 2.54 31.49 21.38
C GLU A 39 2.02 30.20 22.05
N ARG A 40 1.20 30.33 23.11
CA ARG A 40 0.57 29.17 23.75
C ARG A 40 -0.32 28.41 22.78
N ALA A 41 -1.12 29.10 21.99
CA ALA A 41 -1.99 28.45 21.00
C ALA A 41 -1.20 27.70 19.92
N ILE A 42 -0.04 28.21 19.49
CA ILE A 42 0.84 27.53 18.53
C ILE A 42 1.44 26.28 19.17
N GLU A 43 1.94 26.39 20.39
CA GLU A 43 2.54 25.28 21.14
C GLU A 43 1.51 24.16 21.43
N ASP A 44 0.28 24.52 21.81
CA ASP A 44 -0.80 23.56 22.04
C ASP A 44 -1.19 22.84 20.75
N ARG A 45 -1.29 23.56 19.62
CA ARG A 45 -1.53 22.93 18.30
C ARG A 45 -0.40 22.00 17.89
N ARG A 46 0.85 22.38 18.16
CA ARG A 46 2.01 21.53 17.89
C ARG A 46 1.94 20.24 18.70
N ARG A 47 1.67 20.32 20.01
CA ARG A 47 1.51 19.13 20.86
C ARG A 47 0.37 18.24 20.40
N ALA A 48 -0.77 18.82 20.05
CA ALA A 48 -1.92 18.07 19.54
C ALA A 48 -1.60 17.33 18.23
N ALA A 49 -0.87 17.98 17.31
CA ALA A 49 -0.43 17.35 16.07
C ALA A 49 0.58 16.22 16.33
N GLU A 50 1.54 16.42 17.25
CA GLU A 50 2.49 15.37 17.64
C GLU A 50 1.80 14.17 18.31
N ASP A 51 0.80 14.40 19.16
CA ASP A 51 -0.03 13.35 19.77
C ASP A 51 -0.86 12.58 18.71
N GLU A 52 -1.36 13.28 17.69
CA GLU A 52 -2.08 12.67 16.58
C GLU A 52 -1.16 11.79 15.71
N VAL A 53 0.03 12.28 15.35
CA VAL A 53 1.05 11.47 14.64
C VAL A 53 1.44 10.25 15.46
N ARG A 54 1.66 10.40 16.77
CA ARG A 54 1.95 9.26 17.66
C ARG A 54 0.82 8.24 17.66
N ARG A 55 -0.44 8.67 17.70
CA ARG A 55 -1.61 7.77 17.61
C ARG A 55 -1.69 7.05 16.27
N TYR A 56 -1.48 7.75 15.14
CA TYR A 56 -1.47 7.12 13.82
C TYR A 56 -0.36 6.08 13.69
N LEU A 57 0.86 6.40 14.11
CA LEU A 57 1.99 5.45 14.03
C LEU A 57 1.74 4.21 14.91
N ALA A 58 1.18 4.37 16.10
CA ALA A 58 0.83 3.25 16.97
C ALA A 58 -0.26 2.36 16.34
N ALA A 59 -1.29 2.95 15.74
CA ALA A 59 -2.35 2.23 15.05
C ALA A 59 -1.83 1.47 13.82
N THR A 60 -1.00 2.11 12.99
CA THR A 60 -0.38 1.48 11.81
C THR A 60 0.51 0.32 12.21
N ARG A 61 1.32 0.47 13.27
CA ARG A 61 2.16 -0.61 13.77
C ARG A 61 1.33 -1.81 14.22
N LEU A 62 0.27 -1.57 14.99
CA LEU A 62 -0.65 -2.63 15.42
C LEU A 62 -1.28 -3.35 14.22
N HIS A 63 -1.65 -2.61 13.17
CA HIS A 63 -2.22 -3.18 11.95
C HIS A 63 -1.20 -4.07 11.20
N VAL A 64 0.01 -3.59 10.98
CA VAL A 64 1.09 -4.37 10.32
C VAL A 64 1.42 -5.63 11.12
N ASP A 65 1.52 -5.52 12.43
CA ASP A 65 1.80 -6.67 13.31
C ASP A 65 0.65 -7.72 13.23
N ALA A 66 -0.60 -7.27 13.18
CA ALA A 66 -1.75 -8.16 13.01
C ALA A 66 -1.76 -8.85 11.63
N GLU A 67 -1.44 -8.14 10.55
CA GLU A 67 -1.32 -8.74 9.22
C GLU A 67 -0.17 -9.74 9.13
N ALA A 68 0.97 -9.43 9.75
CA ALA A 68 2.12 -10.33 9.82
C ALA A 68 1.75 -11.62 10.57
N ALA A 69 1.06 -11.51 11.71
CA ALA A 69 0.56 -12.66 12.45
C ALA A 69 -0.45 -13.50 11.62
N ALA A 70 -1.36 -12.84 10.89
CA ALA A 70 -2.30 -13.53 10.02
C ALA A 70 -1.62 -14.26 8.85
N ARG A 71 -0.58 -13.65 8.24
CA ARG A 71 0.24 -14.30 7.20
C ARG A 71 0.99 -15.51 7.74
N ALA A 72 1.60 -15.39 8.93
CA ALA A 72 2.29 -16.50 9.58
C ALA A 72 1.33 -17.68 9.85
N ALA A 73 0.14 -17.41 10.39
CA ALA A 73 -0.87 -18.43 10.63
C ALA A 73 -1.33 -19.13 9.33
N ARG A 74 -1.49 -18.38 8.22
CA ARG A 74 -1.82 -18.96 6.92
C ARG A 74 -0.72 -19.88 6.40
N LEU A 75 0.55 -19.47 6.48
CA LEU A 75 1.69 -20.30 6.06
C LEU A 75 1.79 -21.58 6.90
N GLU A 76 1.60 -21.47 8.22
CA GLU A 76 1.57 -22.63 9.11
C GLU A 76 0.44 -23.59 8.73
N SER A 77 -0.78 -23.07 8.51
CA SER A 77 -1.92 -23.87 8.04
C SER A 77 -1.64 -24.57 6.71
N LEU A 78 -1.05 -23.88 5.74
CA LEU A 78 -0.66 -24.46 4.45
C LEU A 78 0.40 -25.56 4.65
N SER A 79 1.42 -25.30 5.46
CA SER A 79 2.45 -26.31 5.77
C SER A 79 1.90 -27.56 6.44
N ALA A 80 0.88 -27.41 7.31
CA ALA A 80 0.21 -28.50 7.96
C ALA A 80 -0.64 -29.30 6.97
N ALA A 81 -1.35 -28.62 6.06
CA ALA A 81 -2.10 -29.25 4.98
C ALA A 81 -1.19 -30.04 4.03
N THR A 82 -0.07 -29.46 3.59
CA THR A 82 0.90 -30.13 2.71
C THR A 82 1.50 -31.38 3.38
N ARG A 83 1.81 -31.32 4.68
CA ARG A 83 2.30 -32.48 5.43
C ARG A 83 1.27 -33.61 5.48
N ARG A 84 0.00 -33.29 5.79
CA ARG A 84 -1.10 -34.28 5.78
C ARG A 84 -1.27 -34.93 4.41
N LEU A 85 -1.23 -34.15 3.33
CA LEU A 85 -1.32 -34.68 1.98
C LEU A 85 -0.13 -35.59 1.63
N ALA A 86 1.08 -35.24 2.08
CA ALA A 86 2.25 -36.10 1.90
C ALA A 86 2.13 -37.43 2.67
N ASP A 87 1.62 -37.39 3.89
CA ASP A 87 1.36 -38.59 4.71
C ASP A 87 0.28 -39.48 4.03
N GLU A 88 -0.82 -38.88 3.55
CA GLU A 88 -1.88 -39.59 2.82
C GLU A 88 -1.36 -40.27 1.54
N LEU A 89 -0.50 -39.58 0.77
CA LEU A 89 0.16 -40.16 -0.40
C LEU A 89 1.12 -41.29 -0.02
N ALA A 90 1.88 -41.14 1.06
CA ALA A 90 2.77 -42.19 1.54
C ALA A 90 1.97 -43.45 1.93
N ASP A 91 0.87 -43.28 2.66
CA ASP A 91 -0.02 -44.39 3.03
C ASP A 91 -0.67 -45.05 1.80
N ALA A 92 -1.13 -44.26 0.83
CA ALA A 92 -1.70 -44.78 -0.41
C ALA A 92 -0.68 -45.61 -1.23
N THR A 93 0.56 -45.12 -1.36
CA THR A 93 1.62 -45.88 -2.05
C THR A 93 2.02 -47.14 -1.30
N ALA A 94 2.00 -47.13 0.04
CA ALA A 94 2.24 -48.32 0.86
C ALA A 94 1.14 -49.36 0.68
N ALA A 95 -0.13 -48.93 0.65
CA ALA A 95 -1.28 -49.79 0.41
C ALA A 95 -1.21 -50.46 -0.97
N LEU A 96 -0.96 -49.69 -2.04
CA LEU A 96 -0.81 -50.22 -3.40
C LEU A 96 0.32 -51.25 -3.51
N ASN A 97 1.47 -50.98 -2.88
CA ASN A 97 2.58 -51.94 -2.84
C ASN A 97 2.23 -53.23 -2.09
N ALA A 98 1.38 -53.15 -1.06
CA ALA A 98 0.91 -54.32 -0.33
C ALA A 98 -0.05 -55.16 -1.18
N GLU A 99 -0.94 -54.54 -1.95
CA GLU A 99 -1.83 -55.21 -2.91
C GLU A 99 -1.04 -55.92 -4.01
N LEU A 100 -0.08 -55.23 -4.66
CA LEU A 100 0.77 -55.84 -5.69
C LEU A 100 1.50 -57.09 -5.17
N ARG A 101 2.07 -57.03 -3.96
CA ARG A 101 2.73 -58.19 -3.34
C ARG A 101 1.75 -59.31 -2.99
N ARG A 102 0.48 -58.99 -2.73
CA ARG A 102 -0.56 -59.98 -2.47
C ARG A 102 -0.92 -60.69 -3.77
N ASP A 103 -1.15 -59.94 -4.84
CA ASP A 103 -1.45 -60.47 -6.16
C ASP A 103 -0.31 -61.35 -6.68
N GLU A 104 0.95 -60.95 -6.50
CA GLU A 104 2.13 -61.76 -6.84
C GLU A 104 2.17 -63.10 -6.09
N ARG A 105 1.77 -63.13 -4.81
CA ARG A 105 1.69 -64.37 -4.02
C ARG A 105 0.55 -65.26 -4.49
N GLU A 106 -0.63 -64.69 -4.70
CA GLU A 106 -1.81 -65.42 -5.17
C GLU A 106 -1.57 -66.03 -6.56
N LEU A 107 -0.97 -65.27 -7.48
CA LEU A 107 -0.53 -65.77 -8.79
C LEU A 107 0.54 -66.86 -8.66
N GLY A 108 1.51 -66.68 -7.75
CA GLY A 108 2.57 -67.65 -7.50
C GLY A 108 2.08 -68.99 -6.91
N GLU A 109 0.97 -68.98 -6.18
CA GLU A 109 0.30 -70.18 -5.67
C GLU A 109 -0.64 -70.82 -6.68
N ALA A 110 -1.41 -70.01 -7.43
CA ALA A 110 -2.43 -70.51 -8.36
C ALA A 110 -1.81 -71.11 -9.64
N LEU A 111 -0.69 -70.56 -10.11
CA LEU A 111 0.03 -71.11 -11.25
C LEU A 111 1.01 -72.16 -10.73
N PRO A 112 0.82 -73.47 -11.00
CA PRO A 112 1.88 -74.44 -10.77
C PRO A 112 3.09 -73.90 -11.52
N ARG A 113 4.23 -73.78 -10.84
CA ARG A 113 5.49 -73.40 -11.48
C ARG A 113 5.77 -74.41 -12.58
N THR A 114 5.26 -74.15 -13.77
CA THR A 114 5.72 -74.81 -14.99
C THR A 114 7.19 -74.47 -14.99
N PRO A 115 8.09 -75.46 -14.85
CA PRO A 115 9.51 -75.20 -14.85
C PRO A 115 9.75 -74.46 -16.15
N TRP A 116 10.01 -73.15 -16.05
CA TRP A 116 10.20 -72.33 -17.22
C TRP A 116 11.25 -73.08 -18.03
N PRO A 117 10.96 -73.47 -19.29
CA PRO A 117 11.92 -74.21 -20.06
C PRO A 117 13.19 -73.38 -19.99
N ARG A 118 14.21 -73.97 -19.35
CA ARG A 118 15.49 -73.33 -19.13
C ARG A 118 16.06 -73.15 -20.51
N ALA A 119 15.66 -72.07 -21.17
CA ALA A 119 16.16 -71.69 -22.47
C ALA A 119 17.66 -71.63 -22.25
N ALA A 120 18.37 -72.54 -22.93
CA ALA A 120 19.82 -72.63 -22.85
C ALA A 120 20.34 -71.21 -22.97
N ALA A 121 21.07 -70.76 -21.94
CA ALA A 121 21.51 -69.39 -21.83
C ALA A 121 22.08 -68.99 -23.19
N PRO A 122 21.51 -67.99 -23.91
CA PRO A 122 22.14 -67.48 -25.11
C PRO A 122 23.56 -67.12 -24.70
N ARG A 123 24.55 -67.77 -25.34
CA ARG A 123 25.96 -67.46 -25.15
C ARG A 123 26.07 -65.95 -25.25
N GLY A 124 26.59 -65.35 -24.18
CA GLY A 124 26.43 -63.93 -23.90
C GLY A 124 26.75 -63.09 -25.13
N PRO A 125 25.98 -62.02 -25.41
CA PRO A 125 26.48 -60.98 -26.28
C PRO A 125 27.83 -60.52 -25.71
N GLU A 126 28.82 -60.59 -26.59
CA GLU A 126 30.15 -60.02 -26.46
C GLU A 126 30.11 -58.74 -25.61
N PRO A 127 31.04 -58.59 -24.63
CA PRO A 127 31.04 -57.46 -23.71
C PRO A 127 30.97 -56.17 -24.51
N ARG A 128 29.79 -55.53 -24.48
CA ARG A 128 29.61 -54.19 -24.99
C ARG A 128 30.66 -53.34 -24.27
N PRO A 129 31.51 -52.59 -24.99
CA PRO A 129 32.54 -51.78 -24.36
C PRO A 129 31.88 -50.96 -23.27
N GLU A 130 32.40 -51.14 -22.06
CA GLU A 130 32.06 -50.39 -20.87
C GLU A 130 31.99 -48.91 -21.28
N PRO A 131 30.82 -48.26 -21.19
CA PRO A 131 30.73 -46.84 -21.50
C PRO A 131 31.75 -46.18 -20.60
N ALA A 132 32.73 -45.50 -21.23
CA ALA A 132 33.73 -44.72 -20.53
C ALA A 132 33.04 -43.95 -19.40
N PRO A 133 33.59 -43.95 -18.17
CA PRO A 133 32.97 -43.33 -17.02
C PRO A 133 32.49 -41.96 -17.47
N ALA A 134 31.16 -41.78 -17.49
CA ALA A 134 30.56 -40.49 -17.79
C ALA A 134 31.31 -39.52 -16.89
N ALA A 135 32.04 -38.59 -17.52
CA ALA A 135 32.77 -37.57 -16.79
C ALA A 135 31.86 -37.09 -15.66
N PRO A 136 32.38 -36.99 -14.41
CA PRO A 136 31.57 -36.59 -13.26
C PRO A 136 30.74 -35.42 -13.74
N HIS A 137 29.42 -35.61 -13.82
CA HIS A 137 28.51 -34.54 -14.17
C HIS A 137 28.91 -33.42 -13.24
N SER A 138 29.35 -32.31 -13.85
CA SER A 138 29.86 -31.13 -13.17
C SER A 138 29.17 -31.04 -11.84
N ALA A 139 29.97 -31.14 -10.77
CA ALA A 139 29.55 -30.91 -9.41
C ALA A 139 28.41 -29.89 -9.46
N ALA A 140 27.23 -30.28 -8.97
CA ALA A 140 26.23 -29.31 -8.59
C ALA A 140 27.01 -28.16 -7.96
N PRO A 141 26.98 -26.94 -8.54
CA PRO A 141 27.89 -25.88 -8.14
C PRO A 141 27.82 -25.86 -6.62
N GLU A 142 28.95 -26.19 -6.00
CA GLU A 142 29.16 -25.99 -4.58
C GLU A 142 28.58 -24.60 -4.34
N PRO A 143 27.51 -24.46 -3.52
CA PRO A 143 26.79 -23.22 -3.39
C PRO A 143 27.85 -22.20 -3.06
N ALA A 144 28.18 -21.36 -4.05
CA ALA A 144 29.31 -20.46 -3.99
C ALA A 144 29.15 -19.78 -2.65
N ALA A 145 30.15 -19.99 -1.77
CA ALA A 145 30.14 -19.50 -0.40
C ALA A 145 29.43 -18.16 -0.45
N ALA A 146 28.23 -18.11 0.16
CA ALA A 146 27.35 -16.97 0.07
C ALA A 146 28.26 -15.77 0.26
N PRO A 147 28.37 -14.87 -0.74
CA PRO A 147 29.37 -13.81 -0.70
C PRO A 147 29.26 -13.20 0.68
N GLU A 148 30.36 -13.27 1.44
CA GLU A 148 30.51 -12.59 2.71
C GLU A 148 29.85 -11.24 2.52
N PRO A 149 28.72 -10.95 3.21
CA PRO A 149 27.72 -10.00 2.75
C PRO A 149 28.44 -8.71 2.43
N ALA A 150 28.67 -8.49 1.13
CA ALA A 150 29.26 -7.28 0.61
C ALA A 150 28.39 -6.21 1.23
N ALA A 151 29.00 -5.43 2.15
CA ALA A 151 28.33 -4.52 3.06
C ALA A 151 27.08 -4.02 2.36
N ALA A 152 25.91 -4.50 2.82
CA ALA A 152 24.64 -4.29 2.15
C ALA A 152 24.69 -2.88 1.60
N PRO A 153 24.63 -2.67 0.26
CA PRO A 153 24.77 -1.34 -0.31
C PRO A 153 23.87 -0.48 0.54
N GLU A 154 24.47 0.47 1.28
CA GLU A 154 23.73 1.36 2.16
C GLU A 154 22.51 1.71 1.36
N PRO A 155 21.29 1.36 1.83
CA PRO A 155 20.10 1.50 1.01
C PRO A 155 20.19 2.92 0.52
N GLN A 156 20.50 3.09 -0.78
CA GLN A 156 20.37 4.37 -1.41
C GLN A 156 18.92 4.62 -1.10
N LEU A 157 18.68 5.56 -0.18
CA LEU A 157 17.37 6.07 0.12
C LEU A 157 16.93 6.60 -1.23
N ALA A 158 16.38 5.70 -2.06
CA ALA A 158 15.50 6.00 -3.15
C ALA A 158 14.51 6.87 -2.43
N ALA A 159 14.67 8.17 -2.64
CA ALA A 159 13.98 9.20 -1.90
C ALA A 159 12.54 8.75 -1.89
N HIS A 160 12.07 8.27 -0.73
CA HIS A 160 10.68 7.86 -0.59
C HIS A 160 9.92 9.07 -1.12
N PRO A 161 9.02 8.90 -2.11
CA PRO A 161 8.21 10.01 -2.57
C PRO A 161 7.59 10.60 -1.32
N GLN A 162 8.03 11.80 -0.98
CA GLN A 162 7.58 12.49 0.22
C GLN A 162 6.06 12.41 0.18
N PRO A 163 5.42 11.84 1.21
CA PRO A 163 3.98 11.73 1.21
C PRO A 163 3.37 13.10 0.90
N GLU A 164 2.40 13.14 -0.01
CA GLU A 164 1.82 14.39 -0.51
C GLU A 164 1.15 15.22 0.60
N TRP A 165 0.87 14.62 1.75
CA TRP A 165 0.43 15.33 2.96
C TRP A 165 1.51 16.25 3.58
N ALA A 166 2.79 16.10 3.22
CA ALA A 166 3.86 17.03 3.61
C ALA A 166 3.92 18.30 2.74
N ARG A 167 3.20 18.36 1.60
CA ARG A 167 3.17 19.53 0.70
C ARG A 167 1.99 20.48 0.90
N THR A 168 1.09 20.19 1.85
CA THR A 168 -0.12 20.99 2.10
C THR A 168 -0.01 21.96 3.29
N ALA A 169 1.20 22.28 3.74
CA ALA A 169 1.41 23.46 4.59
C ALA A 169 1.46 24.76 3.75
N ASP A 170 0.47 24.94 2.88
CA ASP A 170 0.12 26.27 2.39
C ASP A 170 -0.60 26.98 3.54
N ARG A 171 0.02 28.06 3.99
CA ARG A 171 -0.29 28.76 5.23
C ARG A 171 -1.62 29.48 5.04
N PRO A 172 -2.64 29.28 5.89
CA PRO A 172 -3.86 30.08 5.80
C PRO A 172 -3.52 31.54 6.08
N ARG A 173 -3.73 32.39 5.07
CA ARG A 173 -3.72 33.84 5.19
C ARG A 173 -4.87 34.24 6.14
N PRO A 174 -4.62 35.01 7.22
CA PRO A 174 -5.69 35.44 8.11
C PRO A 174 -6.67 36.34 7.35
N VAL A 175 -7.91 35.87 7.23
CA VAL A 175 -9.04 36.60 6.66
C VAL A 175 -9.49 37.63 7.71
N LEU A 176 -9.34 38.92 7.38
CA LEU A 176 -9.96 40.01 8.11
C LEU A 176 -11.49 39.90 8.00
N ALA A 177 -12.18 40.24 9.10
CA ALA A 177 -13.62 40.15 9.32
C ALA A 177 -14.49 40.42 8.08
N GLN A 178 -15.35 39.46 7.73
CA GLN A 178 -16.36 39.61 6.69
C GLN A 178 -17.70 40.03 7.32
N GLU A 179 -18.22 41.13 6.78
CA GLU A 179 -19.59 41.67 6.85
C GLU A 179 -20.69 40.64 6.50
N PRO A 180 -21.99 40.96 6.74
CA PRO A 180 -23.06 39.97 6.85
C PRO A 180 -23.41 39.23 5.54
N ALA A 181 -23.92 38.02 5.74
CA ALA A 181 -24.08 36.94 4.76
C ALA A 181 -24.89 37.27 3.49
N PRO A 182 -24.37 36.89 2.31
CA PRO A 182 -25.18 36.61 1.13
C PRO A 182 -25.57 35.11 1.03
N ALA A 183 -26.66 34.89 0.30
CA ALA A 183 -27.43 33.66 0.03
C ALA A 183 -26.61 32.42 -0.44
N PRO A 184 -27.17 31.19 -0.39
CA PRO A 184 -26.42 29.93 -0.51
C PRO A 184 -25.67 29.81 -1.84
N THR A 185 -24.34 29.70 -1.73
CA THR A 185 -23.42 29.43 -2.83
C THR A 185 -23.62 28.02 -3.38
N ALA A 186 -23.77 27.94 -4.70
CA ALA A 186 -23.88 26.74 -5.49
C ALA A 186 -22.73 25.74 -5.26
N ALA A 187 -23.03 24.46 -5.52
CA ALA A 187 -22.11 23.33 -5.50
C ALA A 187 -20.77 23.65 -6.20
N PRO A 188 -19.63 23.09 -5.72
CA PRO A 188 -18.32 23.34 -6.29
C PRO A 188 -18.31 22.93 -7.76
N ALA A 189 -18.02 23.91 -8.63
CA ALA A 189 -17.81 23.69 -10.05
C ALA A 189 -16.67 22.68 -10.24
N ALA A 190 -16.95 21.62 -10.99
CA ALA A 190 -15.94 20.66 -11.41
C ALA A 190 -14.81 21.39 -12.14
N PRO A 191 -13.54 21.01 -11.93
CA PRO A 191 -12.43 21.59 -12.66
C PRO A 191 -12.59 21.28 -14.15
N THR A 192 -12.74 22.33 -14.97
CA THR A 192 -12.74 22.23 -16.42
C THR A 192 -11.36 21.80 -16.91
N ALA A 193 -11.23 20.50 -17.20
CA ALA A 193 -10.08 19.89 -17.84
C ALA A 193 -10.05 20.29 -19.33
N ASN A 194 -9.25 21.30 -19.65
CA ASN A 194 -8.91 21.63 -21.03
C ASN A 194 -7.61 20.91 -21.42
N GLY A 195 -7.77 19.85 -22.22
CA GLY A 195 -6.90 19.51 -23.36
C GLY A 195 -5.48 18.99 -23.08
N GLY A 196 -5.28 17.69 -23.29
CA GLY A 196 -4.02 17.15 -23.84
C GLY A 196 -3.38 16.01 -23.04
N GLU A 197 -3.42 16.08 -21.73
CA GLU A 197 -2.92 15.01 -20.85
C GLU A 197 -4.13 14.34 -20.19
N VAL A 198 -4.43 13.11 -20.60
CA VAL A 198 -5.40 12.28 -19.88
C VAL A 198 -4.94 12.25 -18.42
N SER A 199 -5.77 12.80 -17.52
CA SER A 199 -5.36 13.10 -16.15
C SER A 199 -4.74 11.87 -15.49
N ASN A 200 -3.52 12.00 -14.97
CA ASN A 200 -2.83 10.91 -14.27
C ASN A 200 -3.71 10.28 -13.16
N ALA A 201 -4.60 11.07 -12.56
CA ALA A 201 -5.60 10.59 -11.61
C ALA A 201 -6.60 9.59 -12.21
N ALA A 202 -7.10 9.82 -13.43
CA ALA A 202 -7.98 8.90 -14.13
C ALA A 202 -7.29 7.56 -14.41
N ARG A 203 -5.99 7.59 -14.75
CA ARG A 203 -5.18 6.38 -14.97
C ARG A 203 -5.02 5.56 -13.70
N LEU A 204 -4.70 6.21 -12.58
CA LEU A 204 -4.56 5.53 -11.28
C LEU A 204 -5.86 4.86 -10.84
N VAL A 205 -6.99 5.56 -10.96
CA VAL A 205 -8.31 4.98 -10.61
C VAL A 205 -8.67 3.82 -11.53
N ALA A 206 -8.34 3.90 -12.83
CA ALA A 206 -8.56 2.79 -13.74
C ALA A 206 -7.74 1.55 -13.36
N ILE A 207 -6.46 1.72 -13.00
CA ILE A 207 -5.60 0.62 -12.52
C ILE A 207 -6.18 0.03 -11.22
N GLU A 208 -6.56 0.88 -10.26
CA GLU A 208 -7.13 0.43 -8.99
C GLU A 208 -8.42 -0.39 -9.19
N MET A 209 -9.36 0.11 -10.00
CA MET A 209 -10.60 -0.61 -10.30
C MET A 209 -10.34 -1.93 -11.04
N ALA A 210 -9.39 -1.94 -11.96
CA ALA A 210 -9.03 -3.12 -12.74
C ALA A 210 -8.33 -4.18 -11.87
N VAL A 211 -7.43 -3.77 -10.97
CA VAL A 211 -6.83 -4.64 -9.92
C VAL A 211 -7.90 -5.17 -8.96
N GLY A 212 -8.94 -4.37 -8.67
CA GLY A 212 -10.12 -4.80 -7.93
C GLY A 212 -11.05 -5.77 -8.67
N GLY A 213 -10.72 -6.15 -9.91
CA GLY A 213 -11.49 -7.10 -10.72
C GLY A 213 -12.71 -6.51 -11.43
N SER A 214 -12.82 -5.18 -11.48
CA SER A 214 -13.89 -4.52 -12.23
C SER A 214 -13.71 -4.78 -13.74
N PRO A 215 -14.79 -5.09 -14.48
CA PRO A 215 -14.70 -5.29 -15.92
C PRO A 215 -14.41 -3.96 -16.64
N ARG A 216 -13.78 -4.04 -17.82
CA ARG A 216 -13.40 -2.88 -18.63
C ARG A 216 -14.55 -1.88 -18.85
N ALA A 217 -15.77 -2.36 -19.11
CA ALA A 217 -16.95 -1.51 -19.31
C ALA A 217 -17.34 -0.69 -18.06
N ASP A 218 -17.18 -1.25 -16.86
CA ASP A 218 -17.51 -0.54 -15.62
C ASP A 218 -16.48 0.56 -15.32
N VAL A 219 -15.20 0.28 -15.62
CA VAL A 219 -14.14 1.29 -15.52
C VAL A 219 -14.38 2.42 -16.52
N GLU A 220 -14.73 2.09 -17.76
CA GLU A 220 -15.08 3.07 -18.80
C GLU A 220 -16.19 4.03 -18.34
N ALA A 221 -17.32 3.47 -17.89
CA ALA A 221 -18.44 4.26 -17.39
C ALA A 221 -18.04 5.13 -16.20
N HIS A 222 -17.20 4.61 -15.30
CA HIS A 222 -16.71 5.37 -14.14
C HIS A 222 -15.84 6.57 -14.54
N LEU A 223 -14.94 6.39 -15.52
CA LEU A 223 -14.07 7.45 -16.01
C LEU A 223 -14.86 8.56 -16.72
N GLN A 224 -15.84 8.20 -17.54
CA GLN A 224 -16.73 9.17 -18.18
C GLN A 224 -17.54 9.96 -17.15
N ALA A 225 -18.16 9.25 -16.18
CA ALA A 225 -19.05 9.88 -15.20
C ALA A 225 -18.31 10.78 -14.20
N ARG A 226 -17.13 10.36 -13.72
CA ARG A 226 -16.43 11.04 -12.62
C ARG A 226 -15.34 12.00 -13.09
N PHE A 227 -14.66 11.68 -14.20
CA PHE A 227 -13.53 12.46 -14.71
C PHE A 227 -13.86 13.20 -16.00
N GLY A 228 -15.05 12.99 -16.59
CA GLY A 228 -15.45 13.66 -17.83
C GLY A 228 -14.57 13.29 -19.03
N VAL A 229 -13.96 12.10 -19.02
CA VAL A 229 -13.08 11.64 -20.10
C VAL A 229 -13.92 11.29 -21.33
N THR A 230 -13.82 12.08 -22.39
CA THR A 230 -14.59 11.89 -23.63
C THR A 230 -14.21 10.62 -24.38
N ASP A 231 -12.92 10.27 -24.40
CA ASP A 231 -12.39 9.08 -25.05
C ASP A 231 -11.45 8.30 -24.10
N PRO A 232 -12.01 7.39 -23.28
CA PRO A 232 -11.22 6.60 -22.34
C PRO A 232 -10.50 5.40 -23.00
N ALA A 233 -10.78 5.09 -24.28
CA ALA A 233 -10.25 3.92 -24.96
C ALA A 233 -8.71 3.78 -24.88
N PRO A 234 -7.89 4.80 -25.20
CA PRO A 234 -6.43 4.67 -25.13
C PRO A 234 -5.91 4.43 -23.70
N LEU A 235 -6.58 4.99 -22.69
CA LEU A 235 -6.23 4.75 -21.29
C LEU A 235 -6.58 3.32 -20.88
N LEU A 236 -7.74 2.83 -21.31
CA LEU A 236 -8.17 1.47 -21.01
C LEU A 236 -7.31 0.44 -21.76
N ASP A 237 -6.81 0.77 -22.96
CA ASP A 237 -5.86 -0.08 -23.69
C ASP A 237 -4.51 -0.18 -22.98
N ASP A 238 -4.05 0.89 -22.33
CA ASP A 238 -2.85 0.85 -21.48
C ASP A 238 -3.04 -0.06 -20.24
N VAL A 239 -4.24 -0.11 -19.66
CA VAL A 239 -4.53 -0.86 -18.42
C VAL A 239 -4.90 -2.32 -18.69
N PHE A 240 -5.76 -2.55 -19.67
CA PHE A 240 -6.31 -3.88 -19.99
C PHE A 240 -5.66 -4.52 -21.23
N GLY A 241 -4.86 -3.78 -22.01
CA GLY A 241 -4.36 -4.21 -23.32
C GLY A 241 -5.32 -3.82 -24.45
N ALA A 242 -4.76 -3.56 -25.64
CA ALA A 242 -5.50 -3.12 -26.83
C ALA A 242 -6.52 -4.17 -27.38
N GLU A 243 -6.35 -5.44 -27.03
CA GLU A 243 -7.26 -6.52 -27.46
C GLU A 243 -8.34 -6.86 -26.43
N SER A 244 -8.43 -6.12 -25.32
CA SER A 244 -9.41 -6.41 -24.27
C SER A 244 -10.81 -5.97 -24.67
N HIS A 245 -11.74 -6.94 -24.69
CA HIS A 245 -13.17 -6.69 -24.89
C HIS A 245 -13.86 -6.10 -23.64
N ALA A 246 -15.07 -5.57 -23.79
CA ALA A 246 -15.84 -4.90 -22.73
C ALA A 246 -16.01 -5.73 -21.44
N GLY A 247 -16.12 -7.06 -21.57
CA GLY A 247 -16.20 -8.00 -20.44
C GLY A 247 -14.85 -8.51 -19.93
N SER A 248 -13.73 -8.02 -20.48
CA SER A 248 -12.39 -8.47 -20.10
C SER A 248 -12.10 -8.03 -18.67
N ARG A 249 -11.56 -8.97 -17.88
CA ARG A 249 -10.98 -8.72 -16.55
C ARG A 249 -9.50 -8.99 -16.66
N LEU A 250 -8.70 -8.22 -15.92
CA LEU A 250 -7.27 -8.47 -15.83
C LEU A 250 -7.03 -9.89 -15.31
N ALA A 251 -6.45 -10.76 -16.15
CA ALA A 251 -6.17 -12.16 -15.86
C ALA A 251 -4.97 -12.35 -14.90
N TRP A 252 -4.72 -11.40 -14.00
CA TRP A 252 -3.60 -11.44 -13.07
C TRP A 252 -3.84 -12.35 -11.85
N GLY A 253 -4.91 -13.15 -11.85
CA GLY A 253 -5.36 -13.88 -10.67
C GLY A 253 -6.17 -15.16 -10.89
N GLU A 254 -6.09 -15.81 -12.05
CA GLU A 254 -6.39 -17.25 -12.09
C GLU A 254 -5.08 -17.99 -11.75
N PRO A 255 -4.94 -18.58 -10.55
CA PRO A 255 -3.82 -19.46 -10.20
C PRO A 255 -3.87 -20.79 -10.96
#